data_AF-A0A952P4Q5-F1
#
_entry.id   AF-A0A952P4Q5-F1
#
_cell.length_a   1.000
_cell.length_b   1.000
_cell.length_c   1.000
_cell.angle_alpha   90.00
_cell.angle_beta   90.00
_cell.angle_gamma   90.00
#
_symmetry.space_group_name_H-M   'P 1'
#
loop_
_entity.id
_entity.type
_entity.pdbx_description
1 polymer ?
#
loop_
_entity_poly.entity_id
_entity_poly.type
_entity_poly.pdbx_seq_one_letter_code
_entity_poly.pdbx_strand_id
1 'polypeptide(L)'
;MSAARNSKSSSSGRVLAGRLATLGVFILAGYFIADVAVLYSRQYMLPSQQPPSRPRPPNMGGGLGNYQNVTNRNPFSYDGKMPPALAASGAGQQQELPPVPSQLPLTLLGTLVHSNPDKSIASIDIRGKNQILSFRPKQEIESLATLEKVERMKVIIRNRNTGRLEYIEMKDSPKLALKGAAPSGSGGGTDVRKTGNNQFEINRGDLLKYTNDLSSVLMQARVAPATRPGSGEIYGFRMVEMQPNSVYTQLGLQVMDVITCVNGNPVTSGQQAMELYSTLRNSAEIQICVERGGQNQNLNYRIKN
;
A
#
# COMPACT_ATOMS: atom_id res chain seq x y z
N MET A 1 14.67 76.88 35.90
CA MET A 1 14.24 75.62 36.54
C MET A 1 14.13 74.54 35.48
N SER A 2 15.17 73.74 35.25
CA SER A 2 15.05 72.52 34.45
C SER A 2 16.27 71.64 34.66
N ALA A 3 16.17 70.68 35.57
CA ALA A 3 17.03 69.50 35.66
C ALA A 3 16.49 68.58 36.76
N ALA A 4 15.76 67.52 36.39
CA ALA A 4 15.67 66.27 37.14
C ALA A 4 14.60 65.34 36.53
N ARG A 5 14.94 64.58 35.49
CA ARG A 5 14.19 63.36 35.13
C ARG A 5 14.97 62.52 34.11
N ASN A 6 15.96 61.74 34.57
CA ASN A 6 16.27 60.42 33.97
C ASN A 6 17.47 59.72 34.65
N SER A 7 17.22 58.89 35.67
CA SER A 7 18.23 57.87 36.06
C SER A 7 17.65 56.52 36.53
N LYS A 8 16.32 56.35 36.59
CA LYS A 8 15.68 55.15 37.17
C LYS A 8 15.51 53.94 36.24
N SER A 9 15.84 54.03 34.94
CA SER A 9 15.59 52.94 33.98
C SER A 9 16.72 51.89 33.89
N SER A 10 17.95 52.23 34.28
CA SER A 10 19.14 51.35 34.09
C SER A 10 19.31 50.28 35.19
N SER A 11 18.71 50.45 36.37
CA SER A 11 18.86 49.49 37.47
C SER A 11 17.98 48.25 37.33
N SER A 12 16.76 48.38 36.78
CA SER A 12 15.79 47.28 36.71
C SER A 12 16.22 46.13 35.77
N GLY A 13 16.89 46.43 34.65
CA GLY A 13 17.37 45.42 33.70
C GLY A 13 18.51 44.57 34.24
N ARG A 14 19.40 45.16 35.05
CA ARG A 14 20.50 44.44 35.73
C ARG A 14 20.00 43.47 36.79
N VAL A 15 18.92 43.82 37.49
CA VAL A 15 18.28 42.94 38.50
C VAL A 15 17.59 41.75 37.83
N LEU A 16 16.93 41.95 36.68
CA LEU A 16 16.30 40.87 35.92
C LEU A 16 17.34 39.90 35.34
N ALA A 17 18.45 40.42 34.78
CA ALA A 17 19.55 39.60 34.28
C ALA A 17 20.21 38.75 35.38
N GLY A 18 20.37 39.30 36.59
CA GLY A 18 20.87 38.54 37.75
C GLY A 18 19.94 37.40 38.19
N ARG A 19 18.62 37.60 38.12
CA ARG A 19 17.63 36.55 38.42
C ARG A 19 17.62 35.43 37.38
N LEU A 20 17.81 35.76 36.11
CA LEU A 20 17.91 34.75 35.04
C LEU A 20 19.23 33.97 35.13
N ALA A 21 20.34 34.63 35.45
CA ALA A 21 21.63 33.96 35.65
C ALA A 21 21.60 32.97 36.82
N THR A 22 20.97 33.35 37.94
CA THR A 22 20.80 32.46 39.10
C THR A 22 19.92 31.26 38.79
N LEU A 23 18.80 31.45 38.07
CA LEU A 23 17.98 30.34 37.58
C LEU A 23 18.75 29.40 36.63
N GLY A 24 19.57 29.95 35.74
CA GLY A 24 20.44 29.18 34.85
C GLY A 24 21.42 28.28 35.61
N VAL A 25 22.02 28.79 36.69
CA VAL A 25 22.91 28.02 37.56
C VAL A 25 22.18 26.86 38.25
N PHE A 26 20.94 27.07 38.73
CA PHE A 26 20.15 26.01 39.35
C PHE A 26 19.75 24.91 38.35
N ILE A 27 19.42 25.26 37.10
CA ILE A 27 19.10 24.29 36.06
C ILE A 27 20.34 23.44 35.72
N LEU A 28 21.50 24.08 35.58
CA LEU A 28 22.75 23.39 35.27
C LEU A 28 23.19 22.48 36.42
N ALA A 29 23.05 22.93 37.67
CA ALA A 29 23.28 22.11 38.85
C ALA A 29 22.32 20.90 38.89
N GLY A 30 21.04 21.11 38.56
CA GLY A 30 20.05 20.03 38.48
C GLY A 30 20.42 18.97 37.42
N TYR A 31 20.87 19.40 36.25
CA TYR A 31 21.32 18.48 35.19
C TYR A 31 22.55 17.68 35.62
N PHE A 32 23.50 18.33 36.30
CA PHE A 32 24.71 17.67 36.81
C PHE A 32 24.39 16.62 37.87
N ILE A 33 23.46 16.92 38.79
CA ILE A 33 23.00 15.95 39.81
C ILE A 33 22.29 14.77 39.14
N ALA A 34 21.45 15.02 38.13
CA ALA A 34 20.77 13.97 37.39
C ALA A 34 21.76 13.03 36.68
N ASP A 35 22.79 13.59 36.03
CA ASP A 35 23.81 12.81 35.32
C ASP A 35 24.61 11.91 36.28
N VAL A 36 25.03 12.46 37.43
CA VAL A 36 25.72 11.69 38.48
C VAL A 36 24.81 10.57 39.05
N ALA A 37 23.52 10.84 39.24
CA ALA A 37 22.56 9.85 39.71
C ALA A 37 22.35 8.71 38.69
N VAL A 38 22.31 9.03 37.39
CA VAL A 38 22.24 8.04 36.31
C VAL A 38 23.52 7.20 36.28
N LEU A 39 24.69 7.81 36.40
CA LEU A 39 25.96 7.07 36.45
C LEU A 39 26.04 6.12 37.65
N TYR A 40 25.55 6.54 38.81
CA TYR A 40 25.52 5.69 40.01
C TYR A 40 24.51 4.53 39.92
N SER A 41 23.35 4.79 39.32
CA SER A 41 22.27 3.80 39.16
C SER A 41 22.42 2.88 37.95
N ARG A 42 23.33 3.18 37.02
CA ARG A 42 23.57 2.42 35.79
C ARG A 42 23.77 0.92 36.02
N GLN A 43 24.45 0.55 37.10
CA GLN A 43 24.71 -0.85 37.46
C GLN A 43 23.42 -1.64 37.75
N TYR A 44 22.36 -0.98 38.22
CA TYR A 44 21.06 -1.60 38.49
C TYR A 44 20.15 -1.63 37.25
N MET A 45 20.49 -0.91 36.19
CA MET A 45 19.71 -0.86 34.95
C MET A 45 20.12 -1.93 33.93
N LEU A 46 21.20 -2.67 34.20
CA LEU A 46 21.64 -3.79 33.34
C LEU A 46 20.86 -5.06 33.71
N PRO A 47 20.24 -5.76 32.74
CA PRO A 47 19.56 -7.02 33.00
C PRO A 47 20.55 -8.05 33.58
N SER A 48 20.21 -8.62 34.74
CA SER A 48 21.04 -9.61 35.44
C SER A 48 20.93 -11.04 34.88
N GLN A 49 20.00 -11.26 33.93
CA GLN A 49 19.79 -12.55 33.31
C GLN A 49 20.16 -12.52 31.83
N GLN A 50 20.90 -13.54 31.40
CA GLN A 50 21.17 -13.75 29.98
C GLN A 50 19.86 -14.04 29.24
N PRO A 51 19.70 -13.59 27.99
CA PRO A 51 18.56 -13.95 27.17
C PRO A 51 18.46 -15.49 27.06
N PRO A 52 17.22 -16.04 27.01
CA PRO A 52 17.02 -17.48 26.97
C PRO A 52 17.77 -18.10 25.79
N SER A 53 18.55 -19.14 26.08
CA SER A 53 19.30 -19.89 25.07
C SER A 53 18.33 -20.58 24.12
N ARG A 54 18.60 -20.45 22.82
CA ARG A 54 17.81 -21.09 21.76
C ARG A 54 17.81 -22.61 21.99
N PRO A 55 16.64 -23.30 21.98
CA PRO A 55 16.61 -24.73 22.16
C PRO A 55 17.43 -25.42 21.07
N ARG A 56 18.40 -26.24 21.50
CA ARG A 56 19.22 -27.05 20.59
C ARG A 56 18.31 -28.16 20.04
N PRO A 57 18.31 -28.41 18.72
CA PRO A 57 17.51 -29.50 18.17
C PRO A 57 17.90 -30.83 18.83
N PRO A 58 16.94 -31.73 19.07
CA PRO A 58 17.21 -33.01 19.73
C PRO A 58 18.28 -33.76 18.95
N ASN A 59 19.28 -34.28 19.67
CA ASN A 59 20.32 -35.09 19.11
C ASN A 59 19.67 -36.38 18.58
N MET A 60 19.43 -36.45 17.27
CA MET A 60 18.97 -37.67 16.62
C MET A 60 20.13 -38.67 16.65
N GLY A 61 20.27 -39.39 17.76
CA GLY A 61 21.07 -40.60 17.84
C GLY A 61 20.46 -41.64 16.90
N GLY A 62 20.84 -41.55 15.62
CA GLY A 62 20.29 -42.39 14.56
C GLY A 62 20.81 -43.81 14.68
N GLY A 63 19.99 -44.70 15.24
CA GLY A 63 20.18 -46.14 15.07
C GLY A 63 20.14 -46.51 13.59
N LEU A 64 20.73 -47.67 13.25
CA LEU A 64 20.86 -48.21 11.89
C LEU A 64 19.57 -48.18 11.04
N GLY A 65 18.39 -48.11 11.68
CA GLY A 65 17.10 -47.91 11.02
C GLY A 65 17.01 -46.64 10.16
N ASN A 66 17.70 -45.55 10.53
CA ASN A 66 17.69 -44.32 9.74
C ASN A 66 18.37 -44.46 8.37
N TYR A 67 19.22 -45.48 8.20
CA TYR A 67 19.91 -45.75 6.94
C TYR A 67 19.16 -46.74 6.04
N GLN A 68 18.05 -47.34 6.49
CA GLN A 68 17.25 -48.26 5.67
C GLN A 68 16.76 -47.60 4.37
N ASN A 69 16.44 -46.30 4.40
CA ASN A 69 16.06 -45.57 3.18
C ASN A 69 17.22 -45.45 2.18
N VAL A 70 18.46 -45.34 2.67
CA VAL A 70 19.65 -45.28 1.82
C VAL A 70 19.95 -46.66 1.24
N THR A 71 19.85 -47.72 2.07
CA THR A 71 20.02 -49.10 1.61
C THR A 71 18.95 -49.50 0.59
N ASN A 72 17.67 -49.17 0.84
CA ASN A 72 16.56 -49.49 -0.05
C ASN A 72 16.65 -48.76 -1.39
N ARG A 73 17.15 -47.52 -1.39
CA ARG A 73 17.32 -46.74 -2.63
C ARG A 73 18.56 -47.15 -3.43
N ASN A 74 19.39 -48.03 -2.87
CA ASN A 74 20.60 -48.59 -3.49
C ASN A 74 21.39 -47.58 -4.37
N PRO A 75 21.69 -46.36 -3.89
CA PRO A 75 22.29 -45.31 -4.72
C PRO A 75 23.72 -45.64 -5.17
N PHE A 76 24.34 -46.64 -4.55
CA PHE A 76 25.70 -47.09 -4.82
C PHE A 76 25.76 -48.49 -5.45
N SER A 77 24.60 -49.07 -5.84
CA SER A 77 24.51 -50.37 -6.53
C SER A 77 25.31 -51.49 -5.86
N TYR A 78 25.23 -51.63 -4.53
CA TYR A 78 26.10 -52.53 -3.76
C TYR A 78 25.88 -54.02 -4.09
N ASP A 79 24.67 -54.36 -4.53
CA ASP A 79 24.24 -55.71 -4.89
C ASP A 79 24.42 -56.02 -6.39
N GLY A 80 25.03 -55.12 -7.16
CA GLY A 80 25.28 -55.27 -8.60
C GLY A 80 24.01 -55.27 -9.46
N LYS A 81 22.84 -55.01 -8.87
CA LYS A 81 21.57 -54.88 -9.59
C LYS A 81 21.29 -53.39 -9.79
N MET A 82 21.38 -52.93 -11.03
CA MET A 82 20.96 -51.57 -11.34
C MET A 82 19.45 -51.46 -11.09
N PRO A 83 18.99 -50.52 -10.26
CA PRO A 83 17.55 -50.25 -10.15
C PRO A 83 17.02 -49.88 -11.55
N PRO A 84 15.76 -50.25 -11.87
CA PRO A 84 15.17 -49.92 -13.16
C PRO A 84 15.35 -48.42 -13.41
N ALA A 85 15.82 -48.07 -14.62
CA ALA A 85 15.90 -46.68 -15.02
C ALA A 85 14.55 -46.01 -14.76
N LEU A 86 14.55 -44.72 -14.39
CA LEU A 86 13.36 -43.90 -14.15
C LEU A 86 12.44 -43.74 -15.39
N ALA A 87 12.56 -44.61 -16.38
CA ALA A 87 11.64 -44.78 -17.48
C ALA A 87 10.43 -45.61 -17.06
N ALA A 88 9.32 -44.90 -16.84
CA ALA A 88 7.96 -45.37 -17.13
C ALA A 88 7.44 -46.58 -16.31
N SER A 89 7.65 -46.59 -15.00
CA SER A 89 6.78 -47.35 -14.10
C SER A 89 5.80 -46.42 -13.41
N GLY A 90 4.62 -46.32 -14.01
CA GLY A 90 3.42 -45.73 -13.41
C GLY A 90 3.38 -44.21 -13.46
N ALA A 91 2.21 -43.69 -13.82
CA ALA A 91 1.74 -42.39 -13.37
C ALA A 91 1.72 -42.39 -11.83
N GLY A 92 2.90 -42.29 -11.23
CA GLY A 92 3.04 -41.92 -9.84
C GLY A 92 2.41 -40.56 -9.74
N GLN A 93 1.31 -40.46 -8.99
CA GLN A 93 0.77 -39.21 -8.51
C GLN A 93 1.98 -38.37 -8.09
N GLN A 94 2.33 -37.38 -8.91
CA GLN A 94 3.39 -36.44 -8.60
C GLN A 94 2.97 -35.89 -7.26
N GLN A 95 3.63 -36.33 -6.19
CA GLN A 95 3.35 -35.87 -4.87
C GLN A 95 3.59 -34.37 -4.95
N GLU A 96 2.49 -33.62 -4.98
CA GLU A 96 2.49 -32.24 -5.39
C GLU A 96 3.20 -31.48 -4.27
N LEU A 97 4.51 -31.30 -4.44
CA LEU A 97 5.34 -30.62 -3.47
C LEU A 97 4.73 -29.24 -3.23
N PRO A 98 4.75 -28.74 -1.98
CA PRO A 98 4.13 -27.47 -1.66
C PRO A 98 4.66 -26.36 -2.59
N PRO A 99 3.78 -25.42 -3.02
CA PRO A 99 4.17 -24.32 -3.89
C PRO A 99 5.32 -23.51 -3.28
N VAL A 100 6.33 -23.20 -4.08
CA VAL A 100 7.51 -22.40 -3.70
C VAL A 100 7.37 -20.98 -4.26
N PRO A 101 7.93 -19.94 -3.63
CA PRO A 101 7.89 -18.58 -4.20
C PRO A 101 8.48 -18.53 -5.61
N SER A 102 7.76 -17.90 -6.55
CA SER A 102 8.20 -17.79 -7.94
C SER A 102 9.37 -16.81 -8.08
N GLN A 103 10.29 -17.15 -8.97
CA GLN A 103 11.40 -16.28 -9.39
C GLN A 103 11.17 -15.69 -10.79
N LEU A 104 10.01 -15.95 -11.41
CA LEU A 104 9.69 -15.43 -12.73
C LEU A 104 9.56 -13.90 -12.69
N PRO A 105 9.83 -13.19 -13.81
CA PRO A 105 9.71 -11.73 -13.92
C PRO A 105 8.24 -11.27 -14.01
N LEU A 106 7.37 -11.85 -13.18
CA LEU A 106 5.93 -11.60 -13.12
C LEU A 106 5.61 -10.86 -11.82
N THR A 107 4.80 -9.81 -11.90
CA THR A 107 4.33 -9.05 -10.74
C THR A 107 2.81 -9.15 -10.64
N LEU A 108 2.30 -9.67 -9.53
CA LEU A 108 0.86 -9.72 -9.28
C LEU A 108 0.36 -8.35 -8.82
N LEU A 109 -0.52 -7.74 -9.62
CA LEU A 109 -1.10 -6.43 -9.33
C LEU A 109 -2.50 -6.54 -8.70
N GLY A 110 -3.28 -7.54 -9.09
CA GLY A 110 -4.67 -7.68 -8.66
C GLY A 110 -5.17 -9.13 -8.68
N THR A 111 -6.06 -9.47 -7.76
CA THR A 111 -6.80 -10.75 -7.80
C THR A 111 -8.28 -10.50 -7.50
N LEU A 112 -9.15 -10.99 -8.37
CA LEU A 112 -10.59 -11.05 -8.15
C LEU A 112 -11.00 -12.52 -8.01
N VAL A 113 -11.26 -12.93 -6.77
CA VAL A 113 -11.67 -14.31 -6.45
C VAL A 113 -13.19 -14.39 -6.49
N HIS A 114 -13.73 -15.26 -7.34
CA HIS A 114 -15.17 -15.52 -7.40
C HIS A 114 -15.54 -16.77 -6.60
N SER A 115 -16.82 -16.96 -6.28
CA SER A 115 -17.32 -18.16 -5.59
C SER A 115 -17.08 -19.44 -6.39
N ASN A 116 -17.13 -19.34 -7.73
CA ASN A 116 -16.63 -20.38 -8.62
C ASN A 116 -15.13 -20.13 -8.92
N PRO A 117 -14.22 -21.03 -8.52
CA PRO A 117 -12.78 -20.88 -8.74
C PRO A 117 -12.40 -20.59 -10.19
N ASP A 118 -13.02 -21.27 -11.17
CA ASP A 118 -12.70 -21.13 -12.60
C ASP A 118 -13.04 -19.73 -13.17
N LYS A 119 -13.88 -18.96 -12.48
CA LYS A 119 -14.25 -17.58 -12.89
C LYS A 119 -13.38 -16.50 -12.24
N SER A 120 -12.41 -16.88 -11.42
CA SER A 120 -11.48 -15.94 -10.80
C SER A 120 -10.57 -15.30 -11.85
N ILE A 121 -10.09 -14.09 -11.56
CA ILE A 121 -9.26 -13.30 -12.47
C ILE A 121 -8.03 -12.80 -11.71
N ALA A 122 -6.86 -12.93 -12.31
CA ALA A 122 -5.62 -12.34 -11.82
C ALA A 122 -5.06 -11.35 -12.82
N SER A 123 -4.76 -10.12 -12.38
CA SER A 123 -4.08 -9.11 -13.17
C SER A 123 -2.58 -9.16 -12.89
N ILE A 124 -1.82 -9.52 -13.91
CA ILE A 124 -0.38 -9.78 -13.82
C ILE A 124 0.34 -8.83 -14.77
N ASP A 125 1.37 -8.16 -14.27
CA ASP A 125 2.31 -7.38 -15.06
C ASP A 125 3.53 -8.25 -15.41
N ILE A 126 3.89 -8.25 -16.69
CA ILE A 126 5.03 -8.99 -17.23
C ILE A 126 6.16 -7.98 -17.47
N ARG A 127 7.20 -8.08 -16.65
CA ARG A 127 8.36 -7.18 -16.74
C ARG A 127 9.05 -7.39 -18.09
N GLY A 128 8.93 -6.39 -18.96
CA GLY A 128 9.47 -6.41 -20.32
C GLY A 128 8.49 -5.88 -21.37
N LYS A 129 7.17 -6.06 -21.18
CA LYS A 129 6.14 -5.54 -22.09
C LYS A 129 5.37 -4.34 -21.54
N ASN A 130 5.47 -4.06 -20.23
CA ASN A 130 4.76 -2.97 -19.53
C ASN A 130 3.24 -2.96 -19.82
N GLN A 131 2.67 -4.16 -19.98
CA GLN A 131 1.26 -4.39 -20.26
C GLN A 131 0.66 -5.21 -19.13
N ILE A 132 -0.43 -4.70 -18.57
CA ILE A 132 -1.20 -5.38 -17.53
C ILE A 132 -2.20 -6.29 -18.23
N LEU A 133 -2.01 -7.59 -18.08
CA LEU A 133 -2.91 -8.60 -18.66
C LEU A 133 -3.67 -9.32 -17.57
N SER A 134 -4.91 -9.71 -17.89
CA SER A 134 -5.79 -10.42 -16.97
C SER A 134 -5.91 -11.87 -17.40
N PHE A 135 -5.62 -12.79 -16.49
CA PHE A 135 -5.61 -14.23 -16.72
C PHE A 135 -6.62 -14.94 -15.84
N ARG A 136 -7.23 -15.99 -16.38
CA ARG A 136 -8.10 -16.93 -15.68
C ARG A 136 -7.37 -18.22 -15.33
N PRO A 137 -7.84 -18.99 -14.33
CA PRO A 137 -7.34 -20.34 -14.09
C PRO A 137 -7.33 -21.16 -15.38
N LYS A 138 -6.28 -21.98 -15.53
CA LYS A 138 -5.94 -22.80 -16.69
C LYS A 138 -5.51 -22.03 -17.94
N GLN A 139 -5.39 -20.70 -17.90
CA GLN A 139 -4.79 -19.94 -18.99
C GLN A 139 -3.26 -19.91 -18.91
N GLU A 140 -2.64 -19.83 -20.09
CA GLU A 140 -1.20 -19.70 -20.24
C GLU A 140 -0.76 -18.22 -20.20
N ILE A 141 0.32 -17.96 -19.48
CA ILE A 141 0.97 -16.67 -19.34
C ILE A 141 2.22 -16.69 -20.23
N GLU A 142 2.06 -16.28 -21.49
CA GLU A 142 3.17 -15.96 -22.43
C GLU A 142 4.29 -17.02 -22.47
N SER A 143 3.93 -18.31 -22.47
CA SER A 143 4.85 -19.46 -22.46
C SER A 143 5.76 -19.60 -21.23
N LEU A 144 5.65 -18.73 -20.23
CA LEU A 144 6.45 -18.78 -19.00
C LEU A 144 5.80 -19.71 -17.96
N ALA A 145 4.49 -19.59 -17.79
CA ALA A 145 3.76 -20.34 -16.77
C ALA A 145 2.28 -20.55 -17.14
N THR A 146 1.65 -21.53 -16.51
CA THR A 146 0.20 -21.76 -16.57
C THR A 146 -0.42 -21.36 -15.23
N LEU A 147 -1.49 -20.58 -15.23
CA LEU A 147 -2.17 -20.18 -14.01
C LEU A 147 -3.03 -21.35 -13.49
N GLU A 148 -2.71 -21.91 -12.33
CA GLU A 148 -3.42 -23.08 -11.79
C GLU A 148 -4.60 -22.62 -10.93
N LYS A 149 -4.33 -21.70 -9.99
CA LYS A 149 -5.31 -21.24 -9.00
C LYS A 149 -5.11 -19.77 -8.66
N VAL A 150 -6.21 -19.06 -8.52
CA VAL A 150 -6.23 -17.67 -8.04
C VAL A 150 -6.77 -17.66 -6.62
N GLU A 151 -5.94 -17.20 -5.69
CA GLU A 151 -6.31 -16.98 -4.29
C GLU A 151 -6.31 -15.47 -4.00
N ARG A 152 -6.80 -15.09 -2.81
CA ARG A 152 -6.80 -13.68 -2.41
C ARG A 152 -5.34 -13.24 -2.25
N MET A 153 -4.91 -12.29 -3.09
CA MET A 153 -3.57 -11.68 -3.08
C MET A 153 -2.41 -12.63 -3.38
N LYS A 154 -2.73 -13.84 -3.83
CA LYS A 154 -1.78 -14.90 -4.13
C LYS A 154 -2.26 -15.66 -5.35
N VAL A 155 -1.36 -15.92 -6.28
CA VAL A 155 -1.65 -16.79 -7.43
C VAL A 155 -0.71 -17.98 -7.42
N ILE A 156 -1.24 -19.16 -7.71
CA ILE A 156 -0.47 -20.38 -7.90
C ILE A 156 -0.33 -20.60 -9.39
N ILE A 157 0.91 -20.68 -9.84
CA ILE A 157 1.28 -20.87 -11.23
C ILE A 157 2.13 -22.12 -11.36
N ARG A 158 2.03 -22.78 -12.51
CA ARG A 158 2.90 -23.89 -12.89
C ARG A 158 3.93 -23.37 -13.87
N ASN A 159 5.19 -23.35 -13.47
CA ASN A 159 6.28 -22.88 -14.32
C ASN A 159 6.52 -23.90 -15.45
N ARG A 160 6.52 -23.46 -16.72
CA ARG A 160 6.68 -24.37 -17.86
C ARG A 160 8.11 -24.91 -18.00
N ASN A 161 9.11 -24.20 -17.47
CA ASN A 161 10.51 -24.61 -17.55
C ASN A 161 10.85 -25.71 -16.53
N THR A 162 10.29 -25.62 -15.33
CA THR A 162 10.60 -26.53 -14.22
C THR A 162 9.49 -27.54 -13.93
N GLY A 163 8.29 -27.33 -14.50
CA GLY A 163 7.10 -28.14 -14.24
C GLY A 163 6.54 -28.02 -12.82
N ARG A 164 7.13 -27.15 -11.98
CA ARG A 164 6.85 -27.03 -10.55
C ARG A 164 5.75 -26.01 -10.29
N LEU A 165 4.95 -26.26 -9.24
CA LEU A 165 4.05 -25.25 -8.70
C LEU A 165 4.85 -24.18 -7.95
N GLU A 166 4.64 -22.95 -8.37
CA GLU A 166 5.17 -21.74 -7.78
C GLU A 166 4.02 -20.83 -7.38
N TYR A 167 4.26 -19.91 -6.45
CA TYR A 167 3.28 -18.88 -6.11
C TYR A 167 3.87 -17.48 -6.19
N ILE A 168 3.02 -16.52 -6.57
CA ILE A 168 3.34 -15.10 -6.56
C ILE A 168 2.40 -14.42 -5.57
N GLU A 169 2.98 -13.75 -4.58
CA GLU A 169 2.25 -12.90 -3.64
C GLU A 169 2.29 -11.44 -4.09
N MET A 170 1.18 -10.74 -3.87
CA MET A 170 1.07 -9.30 -4.12
C MET A 170 1.95 -8.53 -3.14
N LYS A 171 2.87 -7.70 -3.63
CA LYS A 171 3.82 -6.94 -2.79
C LYS A 171 3.19 -5.79 -2.02
N ASP A 172 2.03 -5.30 -2.45
CA ASP A 172 1.30 -4.25 -1.76
C ASP A 172 -0.04 -4.79 -1.26
N SER A 173 -0.06 -5.06 0.05
CA SER A 173 -1.31 -5.28 0.75
C SER A 173 -1.79 -3.95 1.32
N PRO A 174 -2.83 -3.29 0.75
CA PRO A 174 -3.69 -2.52 1.62
C PRO A 174 -4.29 -3.57 2.55
N LYS A 175 -3.83 -3.60 3.81
CA LYS A 175 -4.46 -4.39 4.86
C LYS A 175 -5.91 -3.92 4.96
N LEU A 176 -6.83 -4.53 4.21
CA LEU A 176 -8.24 -4.48 4.51
C LEU A 176 -8.42 -5.26 5.81
N ALA A 177 -8.19 -4.58 6.92
CA ALA A 177 -8.74 -4.97 8.20
C ALA A 177 -10.26 -4.96 8.02
N LEU A 178 -10.84 -6.14 7.81
CA LEU A 178 -12.25 -6.40 8.09
C LEU A 178 -12.45 -6.31 9.62
N LYS A 179 -12.28 -5.11 10.18
CA LYS A 179 -12.85 -4.78 11.47
C LYS A 179 -14.29 -4.44 11.18
N GLY A 180 -15.19 -5.37 11.51
CA GLY A 180 -16.56 -5.03 11.83
C GLY A 180 -16.51 -4.04 12.99
N ALA A 181 -16.53 -2.76 12.65
CA ALA A 181 -16.70 -1.68 13.60
C ALA A 181 -18.09 -1.11 13.35
N ALA A 182 -18.98 -1.34 14.31
CA ALA A 182 -20.12 -0.45 14.53
C ALA A 182 -19.61 1.01 14.53
N PRO A 183 -20.41 1.97 14.04
CA PRO A 183 -19.95 3.34 13.88
C PRO A 183 -19.78 3.99 15.26
N SER A 184 -18.56 3.97 15.79
CA SER A 184 -18.15 4.93 16.80
C SER A 184 -17.65 6.17 16.07
N GLY A 185 -18.47 7.22 16.13
CA GLY A 185 -18.09 8.54 15.67
C GLY A 185 -16.98 9.17 16.49
N SER A 186 -16.52 10.31 15.97
CA SER A 186 -15.49 11.24 16.46
C SER A 186 -14.06 10.87 16.03
N GLY A 187 -13.32 11.71 15.30
CA GLY A 187 -13.62 13.05 14.81
C GLY A 187 -12.62 13.46 13.73
N GLY A 188 -13.16 14.15 12.72
CA GLY A 188 -12.53 14.61 11.49
C GLY A 188 -13.65 14.86 10.48
N GLY A 189 -14.50 15.84 10.80
CA GLY A 189 -15.78 16.10 10.14
C GLY A 189 -15.67 16.12 8.62
N THR A 190 -16.46 15.25 7.99
CA THR A 190 -16.57 15.10 6.54
C THR A 190 -17.75 15.94 6.08
N ASP A 191 -17.46 17.10 5.50
CA ASP A 191 -18.44 18.12 5.08
C ASP A 191 -18.86 17.95 3.61
N VAL A 192 -18.72 16.74 3.04
CA VAL A 192 -19.34 16.37 1.76
C VAL A 192 -20.63 15.61 2.04
N ARG A 193 -21.76 16.31 2.00
CA ARG A 193 -23.08 15.72 2.23
C ARG A 193 -23.64 15.21 0.91
N LYS A 194 -23.93 13.91 0.83
CA LYS A 194 -24.67 13.35 -0.31
C LYS A 194 -26.15 13.73 -0.18
N THR A 195 -26.62 14.62 -1.04
CA THR A 195 -28.00 15.15 -0.99
C THR A 195 -28.95 14.38 -1.92
N GLY A 196 -28.40 13.58 -2.86
CA GLY A 196 -29.18 12.71 -3.75
C GLY A 196 -28.33 11.72 -4.54
N ASN A 197 -28.92 11.09 -5.56
CA ASN A 197 -28.16 10.30 -6.54
C ASN A 197 -27.26 11.23 -7.34
N ASN A 198 -25.95 11.05 -7.19
CA ASN A 198 -24.91 11.84 -7.85
C ASN A 198 -24.96 13.35 -7.55
N GLN A 199 -25.62 13.75 -6.46
CA GLN A 199 -25.68 15.12 -5.98
C GLN A 199 -24.99 15.22 -4.63
N PHE A 200 -24.05 16.14 -4.53
CA PHE A 200 -23.20 16.36 -3.38
C PHE A 200 -23.22 17.83 -3.00
N GLU A 201 -23.16 18.10 -1.71
CA GLU A 201 -23.04 19.44 -1.14
C GLU A 201 -21.71 19.51 -0.41
N ILE A 202 -20.90 20.52 -0.72
CA ILE A 202 -19.57 20.69 -0.13
C ILE A 202 -19.44 22.09 0.46
N ASN A 203 -18.88 22.17 1.65
CA ASN A 203 -18.49 23.45 2.25
C ASN A 203 -17.28 24.05 1.51
N ARG A 204 -17.34 25.34 1.19
CA ARG A 204 -16.24 26.09 0.55
C ARG A 204 -14.94 25.99 1.34
N GLY A 205 -15.01 25.94 2.67
CA GLY A 205 -13.84 25.74 3.53
C GLY A 205 -13.07 24.45 3.24
N ASP A 206 -13.77 23.36 2.94
CA ASP A 206 -13.13 22.06 2.69
C ASP A 206 -12.63 21.91 1.26
N LEU A 207 -13.35 22.48 0.29
CA LEU A 207 -12.82 22.63 -1.07
C LEU A 207 -11.50 23.40 -1.08
N LEU A 208 -11.38 24.45 -0.27
CA LEU A 208 -10.12 25.21 -0.16
C LEU A 208 -9.02 24.39 0.52
N LYS A 209 -9.32 23.62 1.56
CA LYS A 209 -8.32 22.70 2.17
C LYS A 209 -7.76 21.72 1.15
N TYR A 210 -8.64 21.13 0.33
CA TYR A 210 -8.23 20.17 -0.69
C TYR A 210 -7.52 20.85 -1.85
N THR A 211 -8.01 22.01 -2.29
CA THR A 211 -7.42 22.66 -3.45
C THR A 211 -6.11 23.39 -3.13
N ASN A 212 -5.88 23.81 -1.89
CA ASN A 212 -4.68 24.56 -1.51
C ASN A 212 -3.38 23.74 -1.58
N ASP A 213 -3.46 22.43 -1.36
CA ASP A 213 -2.30 21.53 -1.44
C ASP A 213 -2.44 20.57 -2.63
N LEU A 214 -2.12 21.10 -3.81
CA LEU A 214 -2.17 20.35 -5.06
C LEU A 214 -1.23 19.13 -5.02
N SER A 215 -0.06 19.26 -4.40
CA SER A 215 0.92 18.18 -4.31
C SER A 215 0.36 16.98 -3.56
N SER A 216 -0.30 17.18 -2.41
CA SER A 216 -0.90 16.07 -1.69
C SER A 216 -2.10 15.48 -2.41
N VAL A 217 -2.93 16.30 -3.08
CA VAL A 217 -4.06 15.79 -3.89
C VAL A 217 -3.56 14.90 -5.03
N LEU A 218 -2.52 15.31 -5.75
CA LEU A 218 -1.95 14.50 -6.84
C LEU A 218 -1.32 13.18 -6.36
N MET A 219 -0.86 13.11 -5.10
CA MET A 219 -0.32 11.87 -4.52
C MET A 219 -1.42 10.90 -4.04
N GLN A 220 -2.65 11.37 -3.84
CA GLN A 220 -3.74 10.56 -3.31
C GLN A 220 -4.38 9.63 -4.35
N ALA A 221 -4.15 9.84 -5.64
CA ALA A 221 -4.63 8.97 -6.70
C ALA A 221 -3.65 8.88 -7.88
N ARG A 222 -3.61 7.72 -8.53
CA ARG A 222 -2.92 7.53 -9.80
C ARG A 222 -3.92 7.55 -10.94
N VAL A 223 -3.64 8.36 -11.96
CA VAL A 223 -4.44 8.44 -13.18
C VAL A 223 -3.66 7.94 -14.39
N ALA A 224 -4.37 7.34 -15.34
CA ALA A 224 -3.83 6.94 -16.64
C ALA A 224 -4.69 7.55 -17.77
N PRO A 225 -4.09 7.92 -18.92
CA PRO A 225 -4.86 8.38 -20.06
C PRO A 225 -5.84 7.31 -20.55
N ALA A 226 -7.09 7.70 -20.80
CA ALA A 226 -8.09 6.87 -21.46
C ALA A 226 -8.16 7.26 -22.93
N THR A 227 -7.81 6.33 -23.82
CA THR A 227 -7.77 6.55 -25.27
C THR A 227 -8.95 5.88 -25.96
N ARG A 228 -9.47 6.50 -27.03
CA ARG A 228 -10.50 5.86 -27.85
C ARG A 228 -9.88 4.72 -28.65
N PRO A 229 -10.52 3.53 -28.68
CA PRO A 229 -10.09 2.44 -29.53
C PRO A 229 -10.03 2.89 -31.00
N GLY A 230 -8.91 2.64 -31.68
CA GLY A 230 -8.72 2.96 -33.09
C GLY A 230 -8.05 4.30 -33.36
N SER A 231 -8.50 5.41 -32.76
CA SER A 231 -7.89 6.74 -33.01
C SER A 231 -6.68 7.03 -32.14
N GLY A 232 -6.56 6.39 -30.98
CA GLY A 232 -5.50 6.69 -30.00
C GLY A 232 -5.66 8.03 -29.30
N GLU A 233 -6.74 8.77 -29.58
CA GLU A 233 -7.02 10.08 -28.98
C GLU A 233 -7.44 9.92 -27.51
N ILE A 234 -6.83 10.70 -26.63
CA ILE A 234 -7.16 10.74 -25.21
C ILE A 234 -8.49 11.47 -25.04
N TYR A 235 -9.51 10.79 -24.53
CA TYR A 235 -10.83 11.37 -24.27
C TYR A 235 -11.11 11.62 -22.79
N GLY A 236 -10.19 11.21 -21.91
CA GLY A 236 -10.33 11.35 -20.47
C GLY A 236 -9.17 10.76 -19.69
N PHE A 237 -9.29 10.79 -18.36
CA PHE A 237 -8.31 10.22 -17.45
C PHE A 237 -8.96 9.19 -16.53
N ARG A 238 -8.44 7.97 -16.56
CA ARG A 238 -8.91 6.85 -15.74
C ARG A 238 -8.24 6.87 -14.38
N MET A 239 -9.02 6.77 -13.32
CA MET A 239 -8.57 6.54 -11.95
C MET A 239 -8.12 5.08 -11.81
N VAL A 240 -6.80 4.84 -11.75
CA VAL A 240 -6.23 3.49 -11.66
C VAL A 240 -6.10 3.06 -10.21
N GLU A 241 -5.66 3.96 -9.34
CA GLU A 241 -5.42 3.71 -7.93
C GLU A 241 -5.87 4.93 -7.12
N MET A 242 -6.40 4.71 -5.92
CA MET A 242 -6.91 5.76 -5.06
C MET A 242 -6.70 5.39 -3.59
N GLN A 243 -6.14 6.31 -2.80
CA GLN A 243 -5.99 6.10 -1.37
C GLN A 243 -7.35 6.11 -0.66
N PRO A 244 -7.55 5.22 0.34
CA PRO A 244 -8.70 5.30 1.22
C PRO A 244 -8.79 6.67 1.90
N ASN A 245 -10.00 7.21 2.04
CA ASN A 245 -10.26 8.53 2.63
C ASN A 245 -9.62 9.72 1.88
N SER A 246 -9.15 9.54 0.64
CA SER A 246 -8.70 10.62 -0.24
C SER A 246 -9.82 11.59 -0.59
N VAL A 247 -9.44 12.79 -1.04
CA VAL A 247 -10.38 13.80 -1.56
C VAL A 247 -11.28 13.20 -2.65
N TYR A 248 -10.73 12.38 -3.54
CA TYR A 248 -11.49 11.71 -4.59
C TYR A 248 -12.58 10.79 -4.05
N THR A 249 -12.27 9.97 -3.02
CA THR A 249 -13.29 9.11 -2.38
C THR A 249 -14.38 9.92 -1.69
N GLN A 250 -14.02 11.05 -1.07
CA GLN A 250 -14.98 11.93 -0.40
C GLN A 250 -15.90 12.63 -1.39
N LEU A 251 -15.40 12.95 -2.59
CA LEU A 251 -16.19 13.45 -3.71
C LEU A 251 -17.06 12.34 -4.35
N GLY A 252 -16.93 11.08 -3.95
CA GLY A 252 -17.72 9.98 -4.50
C GLY A 252 -17.23 9.45 -5.85
N LEU A 253 -15.98 9.79 -6.22
CA LEU A 253 -15.26 9.12 -7.30
C LEU A 253 -14.85 7.72 -6.87
N GLN A 254 -14.74 6.82 -7.83
CA GLN A 254 -14.43 5.42 -7.65
C GLN A 254 -13.21 5.00 -8.46
N VAL A 255 -12.57 3.93 -8.03
CA VAL A 255 -11.53 3.26 -8.80
C VAL A 255 -12.14 2.77 -10.12
N MET A 256 -11.40 2.92 -11.22
CA MET A 256 -11.81 2.66 -12.60
C MET A 256 -12.75 3.69 -13.25
N ASP A 257 -13.14 4.76 -12.55
CA ASP A 257 -13.85 5.87 -13.19
C ASP A 257 -12.95 6.56 -14.23
N VAL A 258 -13.53 6.94 -15.37
CA VAL A 258 -12.85 7.79 -16.36
C VAL A 258 -13.45 9.18 -16.31
N ILE A 259 -12.67 10.18 -15.90
CA ILE A 259 -13.09 11.58 -15.94
C ILE A 259 -12.99 12.07 -17.38
N THR A 260 -14.11 12.46 -17.96
CA THR A 260 -14.20 12.89 -19.37
C THR A 260 -14.39 14.39 -19.52
N CYS A 261 -15.13 15.02 -18.61
CA CYS A 261 -15.28 16.48 -18.56
C CYS A 261 -15.42 17.04 -17.15
N VAL A 262 -15.12 18.33 -17.01
CA VAL A 262 -15.36 19.14 -15.81
C VAL A 262 -16.04 20.44 -16.24
N ASN A 263 -17.21 20.73 -15.68
CA ASN A 263 -18.06 21.87 -16.04
C ASN A 263 -18.34 21.97 -17.56
N GLY A 264 -18.53 20.82 -18.22
CA GLY A 264 -18.75 20.73 -19.67
C GLY A 264 -17.49 20.85 -20.53
N ASN A 265 -16.34 21.20 -19.95
CA ASN A 265 -15.07 21.24 -20.67
C ASN A 265 -14.43 19.85 -20.66
N PRO A 266 -14.02 19.30 -21.83
CA PRO A 266 -13.38 18.01 -21.90
C PRO A 266 -12.02 18.02 -21.18
N VAL A 267 -11.58 16.87 -20.68
CA VAL A 267 -10.27 16.71 -20.05
C VAL A 267 -9.42 15.75 -20.89
N THR A 268 -8.78 16.26 -21.93
CA THR A 268 -7.98 15.43 -22.88
C THR A 268 -6.48 15.52 -22.65
N SER A 269 -6.01 16.48 -21.85
CA SER A 269 -4.59 16.65 -21.51
C SER A 269 -4.38 17.03 -20.04
N GLY A 270 -3.18 16.78 -19.52
CA GLY A 270 -2.81 17.20 -18.16
C GLY A 270 -2.81 18.72 -17.99
N GLN A 271 -2.46 19.45 -19.05
CA GLN A 271 -2.45 20.92 -19.03
C GLN A 271 -3.87 21.48 -18.89
N GLN A 272 -4.82 20.92 -19.63
CA GLN A 272 -6.24 21.26 -19.53
C GLN A 272 -6.82 20.88 -18.16
N ALA A 273 -6.40 19.75 -17.58
CA ALA A 273 -6.80 19.37 -16.23
C ALA A 273 -6.35 20.41 -15.18
N MET A 274 -5.13 20.94 -15.30
CA MET A 274 -4.61 21.99 -14.42
C MET A 274 -5.35 23.32 -14.58
N GLU A 275 -5.69 23.68 -15.81
CA GLU A 275 -6.48 24.87 -16.09
C GLU A 275 -7.87 24.76 -15.45
N LEU A 276 -8.55 23.63 -15.65
CA LEU A 276 -9.86 23.36 -15.05
C LEU A 276 -9.79 23.38 -13.53
N TYR A 277 -8.76 22.77 -12.93
CA TYR A 277 -8.55 22.81 -11.48
C TYR A 277 -8.50 24.24 -10.91
N SER A 278 -7.85 25.17 -11.61
CA SER A 278 -7.81 26.57 -11.19
C SER A 278 -9.20 27.24 -11.19
N THR A 279 -10.05 26.89 -12.17
CA THR A 279 -11.42 27.40 -12.27
C THR A 279 -12.35 26.85 -11.19
N LEU A 280 -12.10 25.61 -10.73
CA LEU A 280 -12.92 24.95 -9.70
C LEU A 280 -12.92 25.69 -8.37
N ARG A 281 -11.80 26.35 -8.01
CA ARG A 281 -11.67 27.07 -6.73
C ARG A 281 -12.68 28.21 -6.58
N ASN A 282 -13.08 28.82 -7.68
CA ASN A 282 -13.94 30.00 -7.69
C ASN A 282 -15.39 29.70 -8.07
N SER A 283 -15.70 28.47 -8.49
CA SER A 283 -17.06 28.11 -8.91
C SER A 283 -18.01 27.98 -7.71
N ALA A 284 -19.30 28.23 -7.93
CA ALA A 284 -20.36 27.95 -6.96
C ALA A 284 -20.97 26.55 -7.13
N GLU A 285 -20.77 25.95 -8.30
CA GLU A 285 -21.23 24.61 -8.66
C GLU A 285 -20.17 23.93 -9.52
N ILE A 286 -19.95 22.65 -9.29
CA ILE A 286 -19.01 21.84 -10.06
C ILE A 286 -19.76 20.65 -10.61
N GLN A 287 -19.60 20.38 -11.90
CA GLN A 287 -20.09 19.17 -12.54
C GLN A 287 -18.90 18.37 -13.05
N ILE A 288 -18.76 17.12 -12.61
CA ILE A 288 -17.74 16.20 -13.11
C ILE A 288 -18.44 15.10 -13.91
N CYS A 289 -18.07 14.97 -15.17
CA CYS A 289 -18.53 13.89 -16.03
C CYS A 289 -17.60 12.69 -15.88
N VAL A 290 -18.18 11.55 -15.54
CA VAL A 290 -17.45 10.30 -15.35
C VAL A 290 -18.07 9.17 -16.18
N GLU A 291 -17.24 8.35 -16.78
CA GLU A 291 -17.65 7.06 -17.32
C GLU A 291 -17.38 5.98 -16.26
N ARG A 292 -18.46 5.38 -15.74
CA ARG A 292 -18.41 4.35 -14.70
C ARG A 292 -19.03 3.07 -15.22
N GLY A 293 -18.24 2.01 -15.34
CA GLY A 293 -18.70 0.72 -15.87
C GLY A 293 -19.23 0.82 -17.31
N GLY A 294 -18.72 1.75 -18.12
CA GLY A 294 -19.18 1.99 -19.49
C GLY A 294 -20.42 2.87 -19.61
N GLN A 295 -20.93 3.42 -18.50
CA GLN A 295 -22.05 4.37 -18.50
C GLN A 295 -21.58 5.77 -18.12
N ASN A 296 -22.03 6.78 -18.87
CA ASN A 296 -21.78 8.18 -18.55
C ASN A 296 -22.66 8.61 -17.36
N GLN A 297 -22.04 9.20 -16.35
CA GLN A 297 -22.66 9.74 -15.17
C GLN A 297 -22.14 11.15 -14.91
N ASN A 298 -23.02 12.02 -14.43
CA ASN A 298 -22.64 13.37 -14.01
C ASN A 298 -22.70 13.43 -12.49
N LEU A 299 -21.60 13.86 -11.87
CA LEU A 299 -21.51 14.13 -10.43
C LEU A 299 -21.62 15.64 -10.24
N ASN A 300 -22.69 16.08 -9.58
CA ASN A 300 -22.98 17.50 -9.37
C ASN A 300 -22.67 17.87 -7.92
N TYR A 301 -21.85 18.90 -7.74
CA TYR A 301 -21.39 19.40 -6.46
C TYR A 301 -21.82 20.84 -6.27
N ARG A 302 -22.69 21.09 -5.29
CA ARG A 302 -23.10 22.44 -4.92
C ARG A 302 -22.23 22.94 -3.79
N ILE A 303 -21.65 24.12 -3.97
CA ILE A 303 -20.70 24.70 -3.02
C ILE A 303 -21.45 25.67 -2.11
N LYS A 304 -21.48 25.35 -0.82
CA LYS A 304 -22.08 26.21 0.21
C LYS A 304 -21.00 27.06 0.87
N ASN A 305 -21.34 28.32 1.16
CA ASN A 305 -20.51 29.23 1.96
C ASN A 305 -20.60 28.95 3.44
#